data_AF-A0ABD3Y5K8-F1
#
_entry.id   AF-A0ABD3Y5K8-F1
#
_cell.length_a   1.000
_cell.length_b   1.000
_cell.length_c   1.000
_cell.angle_alpha   90.00
_cell.angle_beta   90.00
_cell.angle_gamma   90.00
#
_symmetry.space_group_name_H-M   'P 1'
#
loop_
_entity.id
_entity.type
_entity.pdbx_description
1 polymer ?
#
loop_
_entity_poly.entity_id
_entity_poly.type
_entity_poly.pdbx_seq_one_letter_code
_entity_poly.pdbx_strand_id
1 'polypeptide(L)'
;MLLLSIAIAALAIGLISLALVFALKNKQTSELNFVMQQLKDTSEQTHILRSEVSELRTGLLSIGKRVLDVEQQHQELVQQQAAQKYDDPDAKIYSRAVKMVELGADLEEVIRECELPRAEAELLFSLHKQKGA
;
A
#
# COMPACT_ATOMS: atom_id res chain seq x y z
N MET A 1 -17.97 8.68 -91.55
CA MET A 1 -18.86 8.05 -90.56
C MET A 1 -18.14 6.99 -89.73
N LEU A 2 -17.50 5.97 -90.32
CA LEU A 2 -16.76 4.92 -89.58
C LEU A 2 -15.60 5.41 -88.70
N LEU A 3 -14.74 6.32 -89.18
CA LEU A 3 -13.62 6.83 -88.38
C LEU A 3 -14.11 7.67 -87.17
N LEU A 4 -15.21 8.40 -87.34
CA LEU A 4 -15.80 9.21 -86.27
C LEU A 4 -16.37 8.30 -85.17
N SER A 5 -17.06 7.21 -85.53
CA SER A 5 -17.62 6.27 -84.56
C SER A 5 -16.54 5.53 -83.77
N ILE A 6 -15.41 5.19 -84.41
CA ILE A 6 -14.26 4.56 -83.73
C ILE A 6 -13.62 5.53 -82.73
N ALA A 7 -13.45 6.80 -83.09
CA ALA A 7 -12.88 7.81 -82.20
C ALA A 7 -13.76 8.04 -80.96
N ILE A 8 -15.09 8.09 -81.13
CA ILE A 8 -16.04 8.25 -80.03
C ILE A 8 -16.00 7.02 -79.10
N ALA A 9 -15.95 5.81 -79.66
CA ALA A 9 -15.84 4.58 -78.87
C ALA A 9 -14.56 4.52 -78.05
N ALA A 10 -13.42 4.91 -78.63
CA ALA A 10 -12.14 4.94 -77.92
C ALA A 10 -12.13 5.95 -76.77
N LEU A 11 -12.70 7.15 -76.96
CA LEU A 11 -12.86 8.14 -75.90
C LEU A 11 -13.79 7.66 -74.78
N ALA A 12 -14.91 7.02 -75.14
CA ALA A 12 -15.84 6.46 -74.14
C ALA A 12 -15.15 5.40 -73.27
N ILE A 13 -14.38 4.50 -73.88
CA ILE A 13 -13.60 3.47 -73.15
C ILE A 13 -12.53 4.11 -72.25
N GLY A 14 -11.85 5.15 -72.74
CA GLY A 14 -10.88 5.91 -71.95
C GLY A 14 -11.51 6.57 -70.71
N LEU A 15 -12.69 7.18 -70.86
CA LEU A 15 -13.41 7.80 -69.75
C LEU A 15 -13.91 6.77 -68.74
N ILE A 16 -14.44 5.64 -69.21
CA ILE A 16 -14.92 4.55 -68.34
C ILE A 16 -13.76 3.95 -67.53
N SER A 17 -12.61 3.70 -68.17
CA SER A 17 -11.43 3.16 -67.48
C SER A 17 -10.86 4.14 -66.46
N LEU A 18 -10.81 5.44 -66.77
CA LEU A 18 -10.38 6.48 -65.83
C LEU A 18 -11.33 6.58 -64.63
N ALA A 19 -12.65 6.56 -64.86
CA ALA A 19 -13.66 6.60 -63.81
C ALA A 19 -13.56 5.37 -62.88
N LEU A 20 -13.32 4.18 -63.45
CA LEU A 20 -13.11 2.95 -62.68
C LEU A 20 -11.88 3.06 -61.77
N VAL A 21 -10.75 3.53 -62.30
CA VAL A 21 -9.51 3.70 -61.53
C VAL A 21 -9.69 4.73 -60.41
N PHE A 22 -10.37 5.84 -60.68
CA PHE A 22 -10.67 6.86 -59.68
C PHE A 22 -11.56 6.31 -58.56
N ALA A 23 -12.60 5.54 -58.90
CA ALA A 23 -13.50 4.92 -57.93
C ALA A 23 -12.78 3.89 -57.04
N LEU A 24 -11.92 3.05 -57.61
CA LEU A 24 -11.13 2.06 -56.86
C LEU A 24 -10.12 2.74 -55.91
N LYS A 25 -9.42 3.78 -56.39
CA LYS A 25 -8.51 4.58 -55.56
C LYS A 25 -9.25 5.27 -54.42
N ASN A 26 -10.40 5.89 -54.69
CA ASN A 26 -11.17 6.58 -53.66
C ASN A 26 -11.63 5.62 -52.55
N LYS A 27 -12.05 4.40 -52.92
CA LYS A 27 -12.39 3.35 -51.96
C LYS A 27 -11.18 2.93 -51.10
N GLN A 28 -10.03 2.68 -51.73
CA GLN A 28 -8.81 2.30 -50.99
C GLN A 28 -8.33 3.41 -50.04
N THR A 29 -8.38 4.67 -50.46
CA THR A 29 -7.99 5.80 -49.61
C THR A 29 -8.90 5.93 -48.38
N SER A 30 -10.20 5.66 -48.53
CA SER A 30 -11.15 5.68 -47.41
C SER A 30 -10.85 4.61 -46.36
N GLU A 31 -10.60 3.37 -46.79
CA GLU A 31 -10.22 2.26 -45.90
C GLU A 31 -8.91 2.55 -45.17
N LEU A 32 -7.91 3.07 -45.92
CA LEU A 32 -6.61 3.41 -45.35
C LEU A 32 -6.72 4.54 -44.32
N ASN A 33 -7.53 5.56 -44.59
CA ASN A 33 -7.79 6.64 -43.64
C ASN A 33 -8.49 6.14 -42.37
N PHE A 34 -9.44 5.21 -42.51
CA PHE A 34 -10.12 4.61 -41.36
C PHE A 34 -9.17 3.81 -40.48
N VAL A 35 -8.34 2.93 -41.07
CA VAL A 35 -7.33 2.17 -40.33
C VAL A 35 -6.30 3.09 -39.68
N MET A 36 -5.86 4.14 -40.39
CA MET A 36 -4.92 5.12 -39.84
C MET A 36 -5.52 5.87 -38.64
N GLN A 37 -6.81 6.20 -38.68
CA GLN A 37 -7.51 6.82 -37.58
C GLN A 37 -7.65 5.87 -36.38
N GLN A 38 -8.05 4.62 -36.60
CA GLN A 38 -8.07 3.61 -35.54
C GLN A 38 -6.71 3.40 -34.89
N LEU A 39 -5.63 3.40 -35.69
CA LEU A 39 -4.27 3.25 -35.19
C LEU A 39 -3.87 4.44 -34.32
N LYS A 40 -4.27 5.65 -34.72
CA LYS A 40 -4.06 6.87 -33.95
C LYS A 40 -4.83 6.85 -32.62
N ASP A 41 -6.10 6.49 -32.66
CA ASP A 41 -6.96 6.39 -31.47
C ASP A 41 -6.41 5.34 -30.49
N THR A 42 -6.00 4.18 -31.01
CA THR A 42 -5.37 3.13 -30.21
C THR A 42 -4.04 3.60 -29.62
N SER A 43 -3.20 4.28 -30.40
CA SER A 43 -1.95 4.87 -29.92
C SER A 43 -2.20 5.87 -28.79
N GLU A 44 -3.22 6.71 -28.91
CA GLU A 44 -3.60 7.68 -27.88
C GLU A 44 -4.07 6.98 -26.60
N GLN A 45 -4.93 5.95 -26.73
CA GLN A 45 -5.35 5.13 -25.59
C GLN A 45 -4.17 4.46 -24.89
N THR A 46 -3.20 3.92 -25.64
CA THR A 46 -1.99 3.35 -25.03
C THR A 46 -1.14 4.39 -24.31
N HIS A 47 -1.11 5.62 -24.80
CA HIS A 47 -0.40 6.72 -24.15
C HIS A 47 -1.08 7.10 -22.84
N ILE A 48 -2.41 7.25 -22.83
CA ILE A 48 -3.21 7.52 -21.64
C ILE A 48 -2.98 6.42 -20.59
N LEU A 49 -3.13 5.15 -20.97
CA LEU A 49 -2.96 4.03 -20.05
C LEU A 49 -1.54 3.97 -19.46
N ARG A 50 -0.51 4.31 -20.26
CA ARG A 50 0.86 4.42 -19.76
C ARG A 50 1.01 5.55 -18.72
N SER A 51 0.33 6.69 -18.93
CA SER A 51 0.30 7.78 -17.94
C SER A 51 -0.36 7.34 -16.64
N GLU A 52 -1.54 6.73 -16.72
CA GLU A 52 -2.27 6.21 -15.56
C GLU A 52 -1.43 5.18 -14.77
N VAL A 53 -0.76 4.26 -15.46
CA VAL A 53 0.14 3.29 -14.81
C VAL A 53 1.32 4.00 -14.12
N SER A 54 1.87 5.06 -14.70
CA SER A 54 2.94 5.86 -14.09
C SER A 54 2.48 6.57 -12.81
N GLU A 55 1.27 7.14 -12.84
CA GLU A 55 0.64 7.78 -11.68
C GLU A 55 0.36 6.75 -10.57
N LEU A 56 -0.20 5.59 -10.91
CA LEU A 56 -0.45 4.51 -9.97
C LEU A 56 0.84 4.01 -9.32
N ARG A 57 1.92 3.83 -10.09
CA ARG A 57 3.23 3.44 -9.53
C ARG A 57 3.74 4.46 -8.51
N THR A 58 3.61 5.74 -8.82
CA THR A 58 4.00 6.82 -7.91
C THR A 58 3.13 6.82 -6.65
N GLY A 59 1.82 6.63 -6.81
CA GLY A 59 0.87 6.48 -5.70
C GLY A 59 1.21 5.28 -4.80
N LEU A 60 1.49 4.12 -5.38
CA LEU A 60 1.90 2.92 -4.65
C LEU A 60 3.20 3.11 -3.88
N LEU A 61 4.20 3.79 -4.46
CA LEU A 61 5.45 4.11 -3.75
C LEU A 61 5.20 5.00 -2.53
N SER A 62 4.30 5.98 -2.64
CA SER A 62 3.92 6.84 -1.52
C SER A 62 3.22 6.06 -0.41
N ILE A 63 2.30 5.15 -0.78
CA ILE A 63 1.63 4.26 0.16
C ILE A 63 2.65 3.35 0.85
N GLY A 64 3.58 2.76 0.10
CA GLY A 64 4.64 1.92 0.65
C GLY A 64 5.48 2.64 1.71
N LYS A 65 5.86 3.90 1.46
CA LYS A 65 6.56 4.74 2.46
C LYS A 65 5.72 4.96 3.71
N ARG A 66 4.44 5.28 3.57
CA ARG A 66 3.53 5.47 4.71
C ARG A 66 3.35 4.19 5.53
N VAL A 67 3.30 3.03 4.88
CA VAL A 67 3.23 1.74 5.58
C VAL A 67 4.49 1.51 6.40
N LEU A 68 5.68 1.78 5.85
CA LEU A 68 6.95 1.67 6.57
C LEU A 68 7.01 2.64 7.77
N ASP A 69 6.59 3.90 7.59
CA ASP A 69 6.53 4.87 8.70
C ASP A 69 5.60 4.39 9.82
N VAL A 70 4.42 3.85 9.47
CA VAL A 70 3.47 3.32 10.46
C VAL A 70 4.03 2.07 11.15
N GLU A 71 4.70 1.19 10.42
CA GLU A 71 5.36 0.01 10.99
C GLU A 71 6.44 0.42 12.00
N GLN A 72 7.26 1.41 11.66
CA GLN A 72 8.28 1.95 12.56
C GLN A 72 7.65 2.55 13.82
N GLN A 73 6.63 3.41 13.67
CA GLN A 73 5.92 4.00 14.80
C GLN A 73 5.27 2.93 15.68
N HIS A 74 4.68 1.90 15.08
CA HIS A 74 4.12 0.77 15.82
C HIS A 74 5.21 0.04 16.62
N GLN A 75 6.38 -0.20 16.03
CA GLN A 75 7.48 -0.86 16.72
C GLN A 75 8.01 -0.01 17.90
N GLU A 76 8.12 1.30 17.72
CA GLU A 76 8.48 2.23 18.80
C GLU A 76 7.44 2.21 19.94
N LEU A 77 6.14 2.21 19.62
CA LEU A 77 5.08 2.12 20.61
C LEU A 77 5.12 0.79 21.37
N VAL A 78 5.36 -0.33 20.68
CA VAL A 78 5.52 -1.65 21.32
C VAL A 78 6.71 -1.64 22.29
N GLN A 79 7.83 -1.03 21.91
CA GLN A 79 8.99 -0.89 22.78
C GLN A 79 8.69 -0.03 24.01
N GLN A 80 8.01 1.10 23.84
CA GLN A 80 7.59 1.97 24.95
C GLN A 80 6.65 1.24 25.90
N GLN A 81 5.67 0.50 25.37
CA GLN A 81 4.75 -0.29 26.17
C GLN A 81 5.47 -1.41 26.94
N ALA A 82 6.46 -2.05 26.32
CA ALA A 82 7.29 -3.04 26.99
C ALA A 82 8.09 -2.40 28.13
N ALA A 83 8.73 -1.24 27.90
CA ALA A 83 9.44 -0.51 28.94
C ALA A 83 8.53 -0.11 30.11
N GLN A 84 7.32 0.39 29.81
CA GLN A 84 6.34 0.76 30.83
C GLN A 84 5.86 -0.43 31.68
N LYS A 85 5.79 -1.65 31.11
CA LYS A 85 5.49 -2.87 31.90
C LYS A 85 6.59 -3.26 32.89
N TYR A 86 7.84 -2.89 32.63
CA TYR A 86 8.99 -3.24 33.49
C TYR A 86 9.34 -2.13 34.50
N ASP A 87 8.87 -0.91 34.27
CA ASP A 87 9.05 0.25 35.15
C ASP A 87 7.80 0.55 35.99
N ASP A 88 7.16 -0.48 36.54
CA ASP A 88 6.35 -0.31 37.74
C ASP A 88 7.28 -0.36 38.97
N PRO A 89 7.75 0.80 39.50
CA PRO A 89 8.63 0.84 40.66
C PRO A 89 8.00 0.17 41.88
N ASP A 90 6.67 0.24 42.01
CA ASP A 90 5.95 -0.35 43.12
C ASP A 90 6.04 -1.87 43.04
N ALA A 91 5.88 -2.46 41.84
CA ALA A 91 6.07 -3.90 41.63
C ALA A 91 7.48 -4.40 42.01
N LYS A 92 8.53 -3.59 41.78
CA LYS A 92 9.90 -3.92 42.22
C LYS A 92 10.04 -3.88 43.74
N ILE A 93 9.46 -2.88 44.40
CA ILE A 93 9.45 -2.78 45.87
C ILE A 93 8.73 -3.97 46.50
N TYR A 94 7.54 -4.33 45.98
CA TYR A 94 6.79 -5.49 46.46
C TYR A 94 7.53 -6.81 46.24
N SER A 95 8.14 -7.03 45.07
CA SER A 95 8.91 -8.26 44.81
C SER A 95 10.13 -8.39 45.72
N ARG A 96 10.81 -7.28 46.06
CA ARG A 96 11.89 -7.25 47.04
C ARG A 96 11.38 -7.55 48.45
N ALA A 97 10.29 -6.92 48.87
CA ALA A 97 9.68 -7.15 50.18
C ALA A 97 9.28 -8.62 50.37
N VAL A 98 8.62 -9.23 49.38
CA VAL A 98 8.25 -10.66 49.40
C VAL A 98 9.48 -11.55 49.59
N LYS A 99 10.58 -11.28 48.87
CA LYS A 99 11.81 -12.06 49.00
C LYS A 99 12.47 -11.91 50.38
N MET A 100 12.40 -10.72 50.99
CA MET A 100 12.90 -10.51 52.35
C MET A 100 12.07 -11.31 53.37
N VAL A 101 10.74 -11.34 53.22
CA VAL A 101 9.86 -12.17 54.05
C VAL A 101 10.18 -13.67 53.89
N GLU A 102 10.40 -14.15 52.66
CA GLU A 102 10.81 -15.53 52.38
C GLU A 102 12.14 -15.91 53.04
N LEU A 103 13.07 -14.95 53.15
CA LEU A 103 14.36 -15.11 53.82
C LEU A 103 14.26 -14.98 55.34
N GLY A 104 13.06 -14.71 55.88
CA GLY A 104 12.80 -14.63 57.33
C GLY A 104 13.07 -13.26 57.95
N ALA A 105 13.14 -12.19 57.15
CA ALA A 105 13.22 -10.82 57.68
C ALA A 105 12.00 -10.50 58.56
N ASP A 106 12.19 -9.68 59.58
CA ASP A 106 11.09 -9.27 60.47
C ASP A 106 10.23 -8.15 59.86
N LEU A 107 9.05 -7.92 60.42
CA LEU A 107 8.09 -6.93 59.93
C LEU A 107 8.67 -5.49 59.90
N GLU A 108 9.43 -5.11 60.93
CA GLU A 108 9.99 -3.76 61.03
C GLU A 108 11.16 -3.55 60.06
N GLU A 109 11.96 -4.59 59.83
CA GLU A 109 13.02 -4.60 58.85
C GLU A 109 12.47 -4.43 57.43
N VAL A 110 11.39 -5.13 57.08
CA VAL A 110 10.74 -4.99 55.76
C VAL A 110 10.12 -3.60 55.59
N ILE A 111 9.47 -3.05 56.62
CA ILE A 111 8.92 -1.68 56.61
C ILE A 111 10.04 -0.66 56.37
N ARG A 112 11.16 -0.78 57.08
CA ARG A 112 12.28 0.16 56.97
C ARG A 112 13.01 0.06 55.64
N GLU A 113 13.31 -1.16 55.18
CA GLU A 113 14.14 -1.38 53.99
C GLU A 113 13.39 -1.22 52.67
N CYS A 114 12.08 -1.53 52.66
CA CYS A 114 11.23 -1.40 51.48
C CYS A 114 10.32 -0.16 51.54
N GLU A 115 10.42 0.65 52.61
CA GLU A 115 9.64 1.88 52.84
C GLU A 115 8.11 1.68 52.71
N LEU A 116 7.63 0.48 53.03
CA LEU A 116 6.23 0.12 52.91
C LEU A 116 5.43 0.62 54.12
N PRO A 117 4.20 1.14 53.93
CA PRO A 117 3.26 1.38 55.01
C PRO A 117 3.04 0.11 55.83
N ARG A 118 2.96 0.25 57.15
CA ARG A 118 2.76 -0.88 58.08
C ARG A 118 1.59 -1.80 57.68
N ALA A 119 0.46 -1.24 57.25
CA ALA A 119 -0.70 -2.01 56.83
C ALA A 119 -0.43 -2.89 55.59
N GLU A 120 0.39 -2.43 54.65
CA GLU A 120 0.77 -3.20 53.46
C GLU A 120 1.77 -4.30 53.80
N ALA A 121 2.75 -4.00 54.65
CA ALA A 121 3.69 -5.00 55.15
C ALA A 121 2.96 -6.11 55.94
N GLU A 122 2.04 -5.75 56.84
CA GLU A 122 1.22 -6.71 57.59
C GLU A 122 0.39 -7.61 56.66
N LEU A 123 -0.19 -7.04 55.59
CA LEU A 123 -0.91 -7.80 54.57
C LEU A 123 0.01 -8.82 53.86
N LEU A 124 1.22 -8.41 53.45
CA LEU A 124 2.19 -9.30 52.79
C LEU A 124 2.57 -10.49 53.68
N PHE A 125 2.81 -10.26 54.97
CA PHE A 125 3.09 -11.33 55.94
C PHE A 125 1.89 -12.27 56.13
N SER A 126 0.66 -11.73 56.16
CA SER A 126 -0.55 -12.54 56.29
C SER A 126 -0.78 -13.47 55.08
N LEU A 127 -0.53 -12.96 53.86
CA LEU A 127 -0.62 -13.72 52.62
C LEU A 127 0.47 -14.80 52.54
N HIS A 128 1.69 -14.49 52.95
CA HIS A 128 2.80 -15.46 52.95
C HIS A 128 2.55 -16.58 53.98
N LYS A 129 2.04 -16.23 55.17
CA LYS A 129 1.69 -17.20 56.21
C LYS A 129 0.55 -18.15 55.79
N GLN A 130 -0.37 -17.71 54.93
CA GLN A 130 -1.37 -18.58 54.30
C GLN A 130 -0.80 -19.51 53.22
N LYS A 131 0.33 -19.16 52.61
CA LYS A 131 0.96 -19.94 51.52
C LYS A 131 1.95 -20.99 52.04
N GLY A 132 2.47 -20.81 53.25
CA GLY A 132 3.38 -21.73 53.95
C GLY A 132 2.71 -22.65 54.98
N ALA A 133 1.38 -22.64 55.07
CA ALA A 133 0.56 -23.59 55.83
C ALA A 133 -0.12 -24.57 54.88
#